data_AF-A0A0K9YZ13-F1
#
_entry.id   AF-A0A0K9YZ13-F1
#
_cell.length_a   1.000
_cell.length_b   1.000
_cell.length_c   1.000
_cell.angle_alpha   90.00
_cell.angle_beta   90.00
_cell.angle_gamma   90.00
#
_symmetry.space_group_name_H-M   'P 1'
#
loop_
_entity.id
_entity.type
_entity.pdbx_description
1 polymer ?
#
loop_
_entity_poly.entity_id
_entity_poly.type
_entity_poly.pdbx_seq_one_letter_code
_entity_poly.pdbx_strand_id
1 'polypeptide(L)'
;MLKKLALPAIALILVVFAGIMTVNNPPSFLYGKLPFQSLSKQSVVSLIKDSPHPITKLTVEDGYTWYGAKADQGKEIESLLSAMKKNGWSFIQQEGAGYFFEQGSEKIVITSQTWSNRHVFFKVPVTNPPITLSSN
;
A
#
# COMPACT_ATOMS: atom_id res chain seq x y z
N MET A 1 40.84 -29.25 -17.20
CA MET A 1 40.79 -28.16 -16.19
C MET A 1 39.56 -27.26 -16.33
N LEU A 2 38.96 -27.12 -17.52
CA LEU A 2 37.79 -26.26 -17.78
C LEU A 2 36.53 -26.57 -16.92
N LYS A 3 36.27 -27.86 -16.63
CA LYS A 3 35.12 -28.27 -15.79
C LYS A 3 35.23 -27.84 -14.32
N LYS A 4 36.45 -27.62 -13.80
CA LYS A 4 36.68 -27.21 -12.40
C LYS A 4 36.39 -25.72 -12.15
N LEU A 5 36.42 -24.90 -13.21
CA LEU A 5 36.07 -23.47 -13.17
C LEU A 5 34.60 -23.19 -13.55
N ALA A 6 33.95 -24.13 -14.24
CA ALA A 6 32.56 -23.97 -14.67
C ALA A 6 31.58 -23.96 -13.48
N LEU A 7 31.79 -24.82 -12.48
CA LEU A 7 30.90 -24.93 -11.31
C LEU A 7 30.84 -23.64 -10.47
N PRO A 8 31.97 -23.01 -10.06
CA PRO A 8 31.92 -21.74 -9.33
C PRO A 8 31.38 -20.57 -10.19
N ALA A 9 31.64 -20.57 -11.51
CA ALA A 9 31.09 -19.55 -12.41
C ALA A 9 29.56 -19.66 -12.52
N ILE A 10 29.00 -20.86 -12.62
CA ILE A 10 27.55 -21.08 -12.62
C ILE A 10 26.93 -20.68 -11.28
N ALA A 11 27.57 -21.03 -10.16
CA ALA A 11 27.11 -20.61 -8.85
C ALA A 11 27.07 -19.07 -8.70
N LEU A 12 28.10 -18.37 -9.19
CA LEU A 12 28.15 -16.91 -9.18
C LEU A 12 27.02 -16.30 -10.03
N ILE A 13 26.77 -16.84 -11.23
CA ILE A 13 25.68 -16.40 -12.10
C ILE A 13 24.32 -16.59 -11.41
N LEU A 14 24.09 -17.72 -10.74
CA LEU A 14 22.86 -17.97 -10.00
C LEU A 14 22.67 -16.99 -8.84
N VAL A 15 23.73 -16.65 -8.12
CA VAL A 15 23.68 -15.66 -7.03
C VAL A 15 23.36 -14.26 -7.57
N VAL A 16 24.00 -13.84 -8.66
CA VAL A 16 23.74 -12.54 -9.30
C VAL A 16 22.30 -12.49 -9.83
N PHE A 17 21.85 -13.55 -10.50
CA PHE A 17 20.50 -13.64 -11.04
C PHE A 17 19.43 -13.63 -9.93
N ALA A 18 19.65 -14.37 -8.85
CA ALA A 18 18.79 -14.33 -7.67
C ALA A 18 18.76 -12.92 -7.05
N GLY A 19 19.90 -12.25 -6.94
CA GLY A 19 20.00 -10.87 -6.49
C GLY A 19 19.14 -9.91 -7.33
N ILE A 20 19.26 -9.97 -8.65
CA ILE A 20 18.48 -9.13 -9.58
C ILE A 20 16.97 -9.41 -9.44
N MET A 21 16.57 -10.67 -9.36
CA MET A 21 15.17 -11.07 -9.13
C MET A 21 14.59 -10.45 -7.86
N THR A 22 15.35 -10.44 -6.75
CA THR A 22 14.88 -9.89 -5.47
C THR A 22 14.67 -8.38 -5.46
N VAL A 23 15.38 -7.62 -6.31
CA VAL A 23 15.21 -6.16 -6.41
C VAL A 23 13.88 -5.82 -7.11
N ASN A 24 13.57 -6.57 -8.17
CA ASN A 24 12.40 -6.33 -9.01
C ASN A 24 11.12 -6.92 -8.40
N ASN A 25 11.21 -8.12 -7.83
CA ASN A 25 10.12 -8.82 -7.16
C ASN A 25 10.57 -9.28 -5.77
N PRO A 26 10.51 -8.39 -4.76
CA PRO A 26 10.94 -8.74 -3.42
C PRO A 26 10.13 -9.93 -2.90
N PRO A 27 10.78 -10.97 -2.36
CA PRO A 27 10.03 -12.07 -1.78
C PRO A 27 9.19 -11.63 -0.58
N SER A 28 8.05 -12.28 -0.39
CA SER A 28 7.02 -11.87 0.57
C SER A 28 7.47 -11.86 2.04
N PHE A 29 8.53 -12.60 2.39
CA PHE A 29 9.11 -12.59 3.73
C PHE A 29 9.83 -11.28 4.09
N LEU A 30 10.16 -10.44 3.10
CA LEU A 30 10.79 -9.12 3.32
C LEU A 30 9.80 -8.02 3.70
N TYR A 31 8.49 -8.26 3.56
CA TYR A 31 7.47 -7.30 3.93
C TYR A 31 7.01 -7.53 5.38
N GLY A 32 6.59 -6.47 6.05
CA GLY A 32 5.98 -6.55 7.38
C GLY A 32 4.70 -7.38 7.41
N LYS A 33 4.16 -7.61 8.62
CA LYS A 33 2.85 -8.23 8.79
C LYS A 33 1.76 -7.33 8.20
N LEU A 34 0.79 -7.92 7.51
CA LEU A 34 -0.38 -7.18 7.04
C LEU A 34 -1.29 -6.85 8.23
N PRO A 35 -1.97 -5.69 8.22
CA PRO A 35 -2.93 -5.34 9.26
C PRO A 35 -4.30 -6.01 9.09
N PHE A 36 -4.44 -6.90 8.10
CA PHE A 36 -5.63 -7.69 7.77
C PHE A 36 -5.19 -9.09 7.31
N GLN A 37 -6.09 -10.07 7.38
CA GLN A 37 -5.79 -11.48 7.07
C GLN A 37 -6.41 -11.97 5.76
N SER A 38 -7.39 -11.24 5.23
CA SER A 38 -8.13 -11.60 4.02
C SER A 38 -7.32 -11.68 2.73
N LEU A 39 -6.12 -11.06 2.67
CA LEU A 39 -5.27 -11.06 1.48
C LEU A 39 -3.84 -11.49 1.79
N SER A 40 -3.19 -12.11 0.79
CA SER A 40 -1.76 -12.38 0.84
C SER A 40 -0.93 -11.12 0.53
N LYS A 41 0.32 -11.08 1.00
CA LYS A 41 1.25 -9.98 0.74
C LYS A 41 1.48 -9.75 -0.76
N GLN A 42 1.58 -10.82 -1.53
CA GLN A 42 1.77 -10.78 -2.98
C GLN A 42 0.53 -10.21 -3.67
N SER A 43 -0.67 -10.65 -3.26
CA SER A 43 -1.93 -10.11 -3.78
C SER A 43 -2.03 -8.61 -3.55
N VAL A 44 -1.67 -8.12 -2.36
CA VAL A 44 -1.67 -6.68 -2.04
C VAL A 44 -0.71 -5.92 -2.94
N VAL A 45 0.53 -6.40 -3.11
CA VAL A 45 1.52 -5.75 -3.99
C VAL A 45 1.02 -5.71 -5.43
N SER A 46 0.46 -6.80 -5.95
CA SER A 46 -0.12 -6.85 -7.30
C SER A 46 -1.27 -5.86 -7.46
N LEU A 47 -2.21 -5.83 -6.53
CA LEU A 47 -3.34 -4.89 -6.57
C LEU A 47 -2.88 -3.43 -6.63
N ILE A 48 -1.90 -3.03 -5.81
CA ILE A 48 -1.38 -1.66 -5.80
C ILE A 48 -0.54 -1.38 -7.05
N LYS A 49 0.22 -2.37 -7.54
CA LYS A 49 1.09 -2.22 -8.71
C LYS A 49 0.28 -2.01 -9.99
N ASP A 50 -0.75 -2.84 -10.19
CA ASP A 50 -1.53 -2.96 -11.42
C ASP A 50 -2.73 -1.99 -11.45
N SER A 51 -3.05 -1.35 -10.32
CA SER A 51 -4.09 -0.34 -10.23
C SER A 51 -3.76 0.90 -11.06
N PRO A 52 -4.69 1.39 -11.89
CA PRO A 52 -4.54 2.68 -12.58
C PRO A 52 -4.76 3.87 -11.62
N HIS A 53 -5.35 3.64 -10.45
CA HIS A 53 -5.65 4.66 -9.45
C HIS A 53 -4.49 4.83 -8.47
N PRO A 54 -4.22 6.06 -7.97
CA PRO A 54 -3.21 6.30 -6.93
C PRO A 54 -3.48 5.56 -5.61
N ILE A 55 -4.76 5.36 -5.27
CA ILE A 55 -5.21 4.66 -4.07
C ILE A 55 -6.17 3.52 -4.46
N THR A 56 -5.80 2.30 -4.08
CA THR A 56 -6.52 1.07 -4.43
C THR A 56 -7.23 0.49 -3.22
N LYS A 57 -8.51 0.13 -3.36
CA LYS A 57 -9.21 -0.65 -2.34
C LYS A 57 -8.59 -2.05 -2.25
N LEU A 58 -8.20 -2.46 -1.04
CA LEU A 58 -7.63 -3.78 -0.78
C LEU A 58 -8.70 -4.73 -0.25
N THR A 59 -9.28 -4.41 0.91
CA THR A 59 -10.23 -5.30 1.59
C THR A 59 -11.14 -4.52 2.54
N VAL A 60 -12.15 -5.19 3.08
CA VAL A 60 -12.99 -4.69 4.18
C VAL A 60 -12.91 -5.72 5.30
N GLU A 61 -12.39 -5.32 6.46
CA GLU A 61 -12.15 -6.21 7.60
C GLU A 61 -12.31 -5.40 8.90
N ASP A 62 -12.91 -6.00 9.93
CA ASP A 62 -13.10 -5.39 11.27
C ASP A 62 -13.79 -4.02 11.28
N GLY A 63 -14.74 -3.78 10.37
CA GLY A 63 -15.47 -2.50 10.27
C GLY A 63 -14.69 -1.37 9.59
N TYR A 64 -13.57 -1.70 8.95
CA TYR A 64 -12.75 -0.76 8.18
C TYR A 64 -12.59 -1.21 6.74
N THR A 65 -12.58 -0.24 5.83
CA THR A 65 -12.07 -0.44 4.48
C THR A 65 -10.59 -0.10 4.46
N TRP A 66 -9.78 -1.07 4.04
CA TRP A 66 -8.35 -0.90 3.86
C TRP A 66 -8.06 -0.52 2.42
N TYR A 67 -7.33 0.58 2.26
CA TYR A 67 -6.81 1.03 0.98
C TYR A 67 -5.28 0.97 0.98
N GLY A 68 -4.68 0.80 -0.20
CA GLY A 68 -3.24 0.80 -0.40
C GLY A 68 -2.82 1.77 -1.49
N ALA A 69 -1.66 2.39 -1.28
CA ALA A 69 -1.04 3.31 -2.23
C ALA A 69 0.47 3.04 -2.30
N LYS A 70 1.09 3.46 -3.41
CA LYS A 70 2.54 3.54 -3.51
C LYS A 70 3.02 4.69 -2.62
N ALA A 71 4.08 4.46 -1.85
CA ALA A 71 4.73 5.53 -1.10
C ALA A 71 5.50 6.41 -2.10
N ASP A 72 5.04 7.64 -2.32
CA ASP A 72 5.61 8.56 -3.30
C ASP A 72 5.75 9.96 -2.70
N GLN A 73 6.57 10.06 -1.64
CA GLN A 73 6.99 11.32 -1.02
C GLN A 73 5.83 12.24 -0.62
N GLY A 74 4.70 11.67 -0.19
CA GLY A 74 3.52 12.44 0.24
C GLY A 74 2.44 12.61 -0.82
N LYS A 75 2.67 12.23 -2.09
CA LYS A 75 1.61 12.25 -3.12
C LYS A 75 0.45 11.31 -2.80
N GLU A 76 0.71 10.25 -2.03
CA GLU A 76 -0.34 9.38 -1.50
C GLU A 76 -1.28 10.14 -0.55
N ILE A 77 -0.77 11.13 0.18
CA ILE A 77 -1.56 11.98 1.07
C ILE A 77 -2.34 13.02 0.27
N GLU A 78 -1.71 13.65 -0.74
CA GLU A 78 -2.42 14.54 -1.66
C GLU A 78 -3.60 13.84 -2.34
N SER A 79 -3.37 12.59 -2.77
CA SER A 79 -4.40 11.73 -3.37
C SER A 79 -5.53 11.42 -2.37
N LEU A 80 -5.19 11.15 -1.10
CA LEU A 80 -6.17 10.94 -0.04
C LEU A 80 -7.04 12.19 0.16
N LEU A 81 -6.41 13.36 0.33
CA LEU A 81 -7.12 14.63 0.55
C LEU A 81 -8.02 14.98 -0.64
N SER A 82 -7.53 14.79 -1.87
CA SER A 82 -8.30 15.00 -3.10
C SER A 82 -9.51 14.08 -3.18
N ALA A 83 -9.34 12.78 -2.91
CA ALA A 83 -10.43 11.82 -2.90
C ALA A 83 -11.46 12.15 -1.81
N MET A 84 -11.02 12.52 -0.60
CA MET A 84 -11.91 12.92 0.49
C MET A 84 -12.74 14.16 0.13
N LYS A 85 -12.11 15.17 -0.47
CA LYS A 85 -12.81 16.35 -0.99
C LYS A 85 -13.87 16.00 -2.04
N LYS A 86 -13.57 15.07 -2.96
CA LYS A 86 -14.55 14.57 -3.95
C LYS A 86 -15.73 13.84 -3.29
N ASN A 87 -15.50 13.17 -2.16
CA ASN A 87 -16.55 12.54 -1.35
C ASN A 87 -17.30 13.56 -0.46
N GLY A 88 -17.02 14.86 -0.58
CA GLY A 88 -17.67 15.92 0.18
C GLY A 88 -17.18 16.08 1.62
N TRP A 89 -15.99 15.55 1.93
CA TRP A 89 -15.36 15.69 3.24
C TRP A 89 -14.34 16.83 3.24
N SER A 90 -14.34 17.61 4.31
CA SER A 90 -13.37 18.69 4.55
C SER A 90 -12.26 18.18 5.47
N PHE A 91 -11.01 18.42 5.08
CA PHE A 91 -9.86 18.14 5.92
C PHE A 91 -9.75 19.19 7.03
N ILE A 92 -9.52 18.73 8.26
CA ILE A 92 -9.44 19.59 9.45
C ILE A 92 -8.01 19.70 9.92
N GLN A 93 -7.42 18.58 10.29
CA GLN A 93 -6.06 18.53 10.81
C GLN A 93 -5.48 17.11 10.72
N GLN A 94 -4.17 17.04 10.90
CA GLN A 94 -3.44 15.80 11.04
C GLN A 94 -2.82 15.73 12.44
N GLU A 95 -3.00 14.60 13.11
CA GLU A 95 -2.30 14.29 14.36
C GLU A 95 -1.60 12.93 14.23
N GLY A 96 -0.26 12.96 14.23
CA GLY A 96 0.54 11.76 13.97
C GLY A 96 0.19 11.15 12.62
N ALA A 97 -0.31 9.91 12.65
CA ALA A 97 -0.77 9.17 11.45
C ALA A 97 -2.27 9.30 11.18
N GLY A 98 -3.02 10.03 12.02
CA GLY A 98 -4.45 10.26 11.88
C GLY A 98 -4.77 11.53 11.10
N TYR A 99 -5.64 11.41 10.10
CA TYR A 99 -6.17 12.52 9.30
C TYR A 99 -7.65 12.70 9.66
N PHE A 100 -7.98 13.89 10.18
CA PHE A 100 -9.32 14.21 10.64
C PHE A 100 -10.09 14.91 9.52
N PHE A 101 -11.29 14.41 9.26
CA PHE A 101 -12.20 14.95 8.26
C PHE A 101 -13.58 15.18 8.86
N GLU A 102 -14.29 16.16 8.32
CA GLU A 102 -15.68 16.43 8.67
C GLU A 102 -16.58 16.57 7.44
N GLN A 103 -17.84 16.18 7.60
CA GLN A 103 -18.91 16.35 6.62
C GLN A 103 -20.18 16.71 7.39
N GLY A 104 -20.53 18.00 7.41
CA GLY A 104 -21.62 18.50 8.24
C GLY A 104 -21.33 18.31 9.73
N SER A 105 -22.16 17.52 10.43
CA SER A 105 -21.95 17.17 11.84
C SER A 105 -21.13 15.90 12.06
N GLU A 106 -20.80 15.16 10.99
CA GLU A 106 -20.03 13.92 11.07
C GLU A 106 -18.53 14.19 11.06
N LYS A 107 -17.79 13.42 11.87
CA LYS A 107 -16.33 13.46 11.93
C LYS A 107 -15.78 12.06 11.84
N ILE A 108 -14.73 11.91 11.04
CA ILE A 108 -14.03 10.64 10.89
C ILE A 108 -12.52 10.85 10.96
N VAL A 109 -11.83 9.76 11.27
CA VAL A 109 -10.38 9.69 11.25
C VAL A 109 -9.96 8.61 10.29
N ILE A 110 -9.13 8.97 9.32
CA ILE A 110 -8.44 8.01 8.46
C ILE A 110 -7.01 7.88 8.99
N THR A 111 -6.58 6.67 9.28
CA THR A 111 -5.21 6.42 9.78
C THR A 111 -4.33 5.92 8.65
N SER A 112 -3.20 6.59 8.40
CA SER A 112 -2.16 6.07 7.53
C SER A 112 -1.24 5.09 8.27
N GLN A 113 -0.73 4.09 7.57
CA GLN A 113 0.24 3.16 8.11
C GLN A 113 1.22 2.75 7.02
N THR A 114 2.51 3.03 7.23
CA THR A 114 3.56 2.52 6.35
C THR A 114 3.69 1.01 6.54
N TRP A 115 3.46 0.24 5.46
CA TRP A 115 3.61 -1.22 5.49
C TRP A 115 5.00 -1.65 5.00
N SER A 116 5.53 -0.95 4.01
CA SER A 116 6.92 -1.08 3.59
C SER A 116 7.44 0.23 3.02
N ASN A 117 8.73 0.32 2.74
CA ASN A 117 9.36 1.51 2.15
C ASN A 117 8.75 1.94 0.80
N ARG A 118 7.88 1.12 0.20
CA ARG A 118 7.23 1.37 -1.09
C ARG A 118 5.70 1.46 -1.00
N HIS A 119 5.11 1.18 0.15
CA HIS A 119 3.64 1.08 0.28
C HIS A 119 3.13 1.67 1.59
N VAL A 120 2.06 2.43 1.47
CA VAL A 120 1.29 2.99 2.60
C VAL A 120 -0.12 2.45 2.52
N PHE A 121 -0.69 2.13 3.68
CA PHE A 121 -2.09 1.75 3.82
C PHE A 121 -2.88 2.86 4.49
N PHE A 122 -4.16 2.95 4.13
CA PHE A 122 -5.13 3.82 4.78
C PHE A 122 -6.25 2.97 5.39
N LYS A 123 -6.44 3.13 6.68
CA LYS A 123 -7.54 2.55 7.44
C LYS A 123 -8.70 3.53 7.44
N VAL A 124 -9.78 3.21 6.72
CA VAL A 124 -10.94 4.07 6.58
C VAL A 124 -12.13 3.42 7.29
N PRO A 125 -12.82 4.12 8.21
CA PRO A 125 -14.04 3.57 8.83
C PRO A 125 -15.10 3.31 7.77
N VAL A 126 -15.85 2.21 7.89
CA VAL A 126 -17.02 1.99 7.04
C VAL A 126 -18.11 3.00 7.44
N THR A 127 -18.49 3.86 6.51
CA THR A 127 -19.53 4.89 6.67
C THR A 127 -20.73 4.60 5.76
N ASN A 128 -21.84 5.29 6.00
CA ASN A 128 -22.99 5.30 5.11
C ASN A 128 -23.35 6.76 4.73
N PRO A 129 -23.08 7.21 3.49
CA PRO A 129 -22.61 6.42 2.35
C PRO A 129 -21.12 6.00 2.45
N PRO A 130 -20.70 4.93 1.74
CA PRO A 130 -19.32 4.46 1.78
C PRO A 130 -18.34 5.45 1.13
N ILE A 131 -17.25 5.76 1.84
CA ILE A 131 -16.15 6.56 1.31
C ILE A 131 -15.36 5.74 0.28
N THR A 132 -15.19 6.31 -0.92
CA THR A 132 -14.40 5.69 -2.00
C THR A 132 -13.15 6.52 -2.28
N LEU A 133 -11.97 5.96 -1.97
CA LEU A 133 -10.69 6.63 -2.24
C LEU A 133 -10.12 6.34 -3.64
N SER A 134 -10.64 5.32 -4.31
CA SER A 134 -10.25 4.96 -5.68
C SER A 134 -10.91 5.92 -6.67
N SER A 135 -10.27 7.06 -6.93
CA SER A 135 -10.74 8.05 -7.90
C SER A 135 -9.63 8.44 -8.87
N ASN A 136 -9.98 8.58 -10.16
CA ASN A 136 -9.16 9.24 -11.18
C ASN A 136 -9.19 10.76 -10.99
#